data_AF-A0A7C1AWS9-F1
#
_entry.id   AF-A0A7C1AWS9-F1
#
_cell.length_a   1.000
_cell.length_b   1.000
_cell.length_c   1.000
_cell.angle_alpha   90.00
_cell.angle_beta   90.00
_cell.angle_gamma   90.00
#
_symmetry.space_group_name_H-M   'P 1'
#
loop_
_entity.id
_entity.type
_entity.pdbx_description
1 polymer ?
#
loop_
_entity_poly.entity_id
_entity_poly.type
_entity_poly.pdbx_seq_one_letter_code
_entity_poly.pdbx_strand_id
1 'polypeptide(L)'
;MEISAKLEILEKIYRHYHSPASIGNDPVRFVHAYFRLEDREIAALLAAMLAYGHVTQIKKKVGFVLNLLNPSPYRALIQNQDTLLWSVLKNFKHRFT
;
A
#
# COMPACT_ATOMS: atom_id res chain seq x y z
N MET A 1 17.76 -12.71 30.58
CA MET A 1 16.85 -13.88 30.48
C MET A 1 15.49 -13.49 29.93
N GLU A 2 14.82 -12.46 30.45
CA GLU A 2 13.48 -12.03 29.98
C GLU A 2 13.45 -11.49 28.54
N ILE A 3 14.51 -10.80 28.09
CA ILE A 3 14.63 -10.27 26.72
C ILE A 3 14.77 -11.39 25.68
N SER A 4 15.56 -12.44 25.96
CA SER A 4 15.73 -13.58 25.04
C SER A 4 14.42 -14.31 24.78
N ALA A 5 13.61 -14.53 25.82
CA ALA A 5 12.31 -15.19 25.68
C ALA A 5 11.34 -14.35 24.81
N LYS A 6 11.36 -13.01 24.94
CA LYS A 6 10.56 -12.11 24.09
C LYS A 6 11.02 -12.14 22.63
N LEU A 7 12.33 -12.18 22.38
CA LEU A 7 12.90 -12.28 21.04
C LEU A 7 12.49 -13.58 20.34
N GLU A 8 12.53 -14.72 21.04
CA GLU A 8 12.09 -16.01 20.49
C GLU A 8 10.62 -16.00 20.06
N ILE A 9 9.75 -15.37 20.84
CA ILE A 9 8.33 -15.22 20.49
C ILE A 9 8.17 -14.37 19.22
N LEU A 10 8.85 -13.23 19.13
CA LEU A 10 8.79 -12.34 17.96
C LEU A 10 9.31 -13.04 16.70
N GLU A 11 10.43 -13.76 16.79
CA GLU A 11 11.00 -14.55 15.69
C GLU A 11 10.02 -15.62 15.19
N LYS A 12 9.36 -16.32 16.12
CA LYS A 12 8.35 -17.33 15.76
C LYS A 12 7.17 -16.71 15.01
N ILE A 13 6.67 -15.57 15.48
CA ILE A 13 5.58 -14.83 14.83
C ILE A 13 6.03 -14.36 13.44
N TYR A 14 7.21 -13.75 13.35
CA TYR A 14 7.77 -13.27 12.10
C TYR A 14 7.86 -14.40 11.06
N ARG A 15 8.47 -15.54 11.40
CA ARG A 15 8.60 -16.67 10.48
C ARG A 15 7.26 -17.25 10.03
N HIS A 16 6.23 -17.17 10.88
CA HIS A 16 4.90 -17.66 10.54
C HIS A 16 4.15 -16.74 9.56
N TYR A 17 4.24 -15.43 9.75
CA TYR A 17 3.49 -14.45 8.95
C TYR A 17 4.30 -13.80 7.82
N HIS A 18 5.63 -13.88 7.84
CA HIS A 18 6.48 -13.40 6.76
C HIS A 18 6.54 -14.41 5.61
N SER A 19 5.38 -14.67 5.01
CA SER A 19 5.23 -15.57 3.88
C SER A 19 4.36 -14.95 2.79
N PRO A 20 4.55 -15.32 1.50
CA PRO A 20 3.69 -14.84 0.42
C PRO A 20 2.20 -15.13 0.64
N ALA A 21 1.85 -16.21 1.34
CA ALA A 21 0.47 -16.56 1.66
C ALA A 21 -0.22 -15.52 2.56
N SER A 22 0.55 -14.82 3.40
CA SER A 22 0.07 -13.78 4.31
C SER A 22 -0.08 -12.40 3.64
N ILE A 23 0.47 -12.20 2.44
CA ILE A 23 0.45 -10.90 1.71
C ILE A 23 -0.96 -10.52 1.25
N GLY A 24 -1.88 -11.47 1.08
CA GLY A 24 -3.18 -11.21 0.45
C GLY A 24 -4.01 -10.08 1.09
N ASN A 25 -3.87 -9.88 2.40
CA ASN A 25 -4.53 -8.81 3.14
C ASN A 25 -3.62 -7.61 3.44
N ASP A 26 -2.32 -7.73 3.23
CA ASP A 26 -1.35 -6.69 3.51
C ASP A 26 -1.31 -5.66 2.35
N PRO A 27 -1.30 -4.34 2.63
CA PRO A 27 -1.08 -3.31 1.61
C PRO A 27 0.22 -3.47 0.79
N VAL A 28 1.24 -4.16 1.30
CA VAL A 28 2.48 -4.47 0.58
C VAL A 28 2.21 -5.22 -0.74
N ARG A 29 1.08 -5.92 -0.86
CA ARG A 29 0.66 -6.56 -2.11
C ARG A 29 0.62 -5.59 -3.30
N PHE A 30 0.31 -4.32 -3.06
CA PHE A 30 0.25 -3.30 -4.11
C PHE A 30 1.65 -2.92 -4.61
N VAL A 31 2.65 -2.99 -3.74
CA VAL A 31 4.06 -2.77 -4.10
C VAL A 31 4.54 -3.89 -5.03
N HIS A 32 4.22 -5.14 -4.67
CA HIS A 32 4.60 -6.31 -5.48
C HIS A 32 3.92 -6.38 -6.86
N ALA A 33 2.89 -5.56 -7.11
CA ALA A 33 2.25 -5.48 -8.41
C ALA A 33 3.12 -4.79 -9.49
N TYR A 34 4.17 -4.07 -9.08
CA TYR A 34 5.04 -3.32 -9.98
C TYR A 34 6.44 -3.93 -10.07
N PHE A 35 7.06 -3.85 -11.24
CA PHE A 35 8.44 -4.30 -11.47
C PHE A 35 9.47 -3.20 -11.18
N ARG A 36 9.19 -1.98 -11.67
CA ARG A 36 10.08 -0.82 -11.54
C ARG A 36 10.10 -0.28 -10.11
N LEU A 37 11.27 0.17 -9.66
CA LEU A 37 11.45 0.68 -8.29
C LEU A 37 10.66 1.96 -8.05
N GLU A 38 10.62 2.85 -9.04
CA GLU A 38 9.94 4.14 -8.92
C GLU A 38 8.42 3.96 -8.75
N ASP A 39 7.84 3.00 -9.48
CA ASP A 39 6.42 2.64 -9.34
C ASP A 39 6.15 1.96 -7.99
N ARG A 40 7.09 1.13 -7.49
CA ARG A 40 7.00 0.49 -6.17
C ARG A 40 7.01 1.51 -5.04
N GLU A 41 7.89 2.50 -5.09
CA GLU A 41 7.99 3.55 -4.07
C GLU A 41 6.70 4.36 -3.97
N ILE A 42 6.13 4.75 -5.11
CA ILE A 42 4.87 5.50 -5.16
C ILE A 42 3.71 4.63 -4.65
N ALA A 43 3.65 3.36 -5.07
CA ALA A 43 2.64 2.42 -4.57
C ALA A 43 2.76 2.18 -3.06
N ALA A 44 3.98 2.05 -2.54
CA ALA A 44 4.25 1.87 -1.12
C ALA A 44 3.84 3.12 -0.33
N LEU A 45 4.17 4.32 -0.82
CA LEU A 45 3.81 5.58 -0.19
C LEU A 45 2.28 5.74 -0.11
N LEU A 46 1.57 5.53 -1.23
CA LEU A 46 0.10 5.59 -1.26
C LEU A 46 -0.54 4.54 -0.36
N ALA A 47 -0.01 3.31 -0.36
CA ALA A 47 -0.47 2.25 0.53
C ALA A 47 -0.30 2.63 2.01
N ALA A 48 0.87 3.17 2.39
CA ALA A 48 1.17 3.61 3.75
C ALA A 48 0.30 4.78 4.20
N MET A 49 0.10 5.79 3.36
CA MET A 49 -0.76 6.95 3.65
C MET A 49 -2.22 6.55 3.89
N LEU A 50 -2.67 5.46 3.28
CA LEU A 50 -4.04 4.96 3.40
C LEU A 50 -4.16 3.77 4.36
N ALA A 51 -3.09 3.33 5.02
CA ALA A 51 -3.06 2.13 5.87
C ALA A 51 -3.68 2.34 7.26
N TYR A 52 -4.83 3.01 7.32
CA TYR A 52 -5.57 3.27 8.56
C TYR A 52 -7.04 2.83 8.44
N GLY A 53 -7.47 1.96 9.36
CA GLY A 53 -8.84 1.45 9.44
C GLY A 53 -9.00 0.00 8.99
N HIS A 54 -10.18 -0.34 8.48
CA HIS A 54 -10.52 -1.71 8.12
C HIS A 54 -9.78 -2.16 6.86
N VAL A 55 -9.12 -3.33 6.89
CA VAL A 55 -8.26 -3.82 5.79
C VAL A 55 -8.96 -3.85 4.43
N THR A 56 -10.24 -4.23 4.38
CA THR A 56 -11.04 -4.20 3.14
C THR A 56 -11.20 -2.78 2.57
N GLN A 57 -11.36 -1.77 3.43
CA GLN A 57 -11.47 -0.38 2.99
C GLN A 57 -10.13 0.15 2.51
N ILE A 58 -9.05 -0.15 3.24
CA ILE A 58 -7.67 0.18 2.84
C ILE A 58 -7.40 -0.37 1.43
N LYS A 59 -7.60 -1.68 1.23
CA LYS A 59 -7.40 -2.34 -0.07
C LYS A 59 -8.24 -1.71 -1.18
N LYS A 60 -9.52 -1.43 -0.92
CA LYS A 60 -10.40 -0.79 -1.89
C LYS A 60 -9.90 0.59 -2.30
N LYS A 61 -9.45 1.40 -1.33
CA LYS A 61 -9.05 2.80 -1.54
C LYS A 61 -7.67 2.90 -2.20
N VAL A 62 -6.69 2.12 -1.73
CA VAL A 62 -5.36 2.04 -2.36
C VAL A 62 -5.50 1.53 -3.80
N GLY A 63 -6.26 0.45 -4.02
CA GLY A 63 -6.52 -0.08 -5.36
C GLY A 63 -7.21 0.92 -6.28
N PHE A 64 -8.18 1.69 -5.77
CA PHE A 64 -8.83 2.75 -6.53
C PHE A 64 -7.84 3.81 -7.03
N VAL A 65 -6.98 4.34 -6.15
CA VAL A 65 -6.01 5.37 -6.53
C VAL A 65 -4.97 4.82 -7.51
N LEU A 66 -4.43 3.62 -7.25
CA LEU A 66 -3.44 3.01 -8.14
C LEU A 66 -4.00 2.65 -9.51
N ASN A 67 -5.28 2.27 -9.60
CA ASN A 67 -5.92 2.03 -10.89
C ASN A 67 -6.01 3.29 -11.75
N LEU A 68 -6.14 4.48 -11.16
CA LEU A 68 -6.11 5.75 -11.90
C LEU A 68 -4.70 6.08 -12.42
N LEU A 69 -3.67 5.50 -11.80
CA LEU A 69 -2.26 5.75 -12.07
C LEU A 69 -1.63 4.62 -12.90
N ASN A 70 -2.40 3.61 -13.28
CA ASN A 70 -1.91 2.50 -14.09
C ASN A 70 -1.53 2.94 -15.52
N PRO A 71 -0.62 2.20 -16.18
CA PRO A 71 0.12 1.04 -15.67
C PRO A 71 1.40 1.39 -14.88
N SER A 72 1.79 2.66 -14.84
CA SER A 72 2.99 3.14 -14.14
C SER A 72 2.66 4.41 -13.38
N PRO A 73 2.50 4.33 -12.04
CA PRO A 73 2.26 5.49 -11.21
C PRO A 73 3.28 6.59 -11.36
N TYR A 74 4.56 6.22 -11.54
CA TYR A 74 5.62 7.18 -11.79
C TYR A 74 5.39 7.98 -13.07
N ARG A 75 5.13 7.29 -14.21
CA ARG A 75 4.88 7.97 -15.48
C ARG A 75 3.61 8.81 -15.41
N ALA A 76 2.55 8.27 -14.81
CA ALA A 76 1.28 8.97 -14.66
C ALA A 76 1.45 10.29 -13.90
N LEU A 77 2.27 10.34 -12.86
CA LEU A 77 2.51 11.56 -12.08
C LEU A 77 3.49 12.54 -12.76
N ILE A 78 4.48 12.04 -13.50
CA ILE A 78 5.43 12.91 -14.22
C ILE A 78 4.82 13.50 -15.51
N GLN A 79 3.92 12.78 -16.18
CA GLN A 79 3.37 13.16 -17.48
C GLN A 79 2.03 13.89 -17.42
N ASN A 80 1.20 13.67 -16.38
CA ASN A 80 -0.11 14.30 -16.32
C ASN A 80 -0.05 15.71 -15.74
N GLN A 81 -0.63 16.65 -16.50
CA GLN A 81 -1.04 17.95 -16.01
C GLN A 81 -2.35 17.79 -15.21
N ASP A 82 -2.21 17.44 -13.94
CA ASP A 82 -3.08 17.76 -12.78
C ASP A 82 -4.62 17.62 -12.91
N THR A 83 -5.26 18.23 -13.90
CA THR A 83 -6.71 18.47 -14.01
C THR A 83 -7.59 17.22 -13.88
N LEU A 84 -7.26 16.11 -14.55
CA LEU A 84 -8.08 14.89 -14.51
C LEU A 84 -7.98 14.17 -13.17
N LEU A 85 -6.75 13.99 -12.65
CA LEU A 85 -6.51 13.42 -11.32
C LEU A 85 -7.22 14.23 -10.23
N TRP A 86 -7.07 15.56 -10.25
CA TRP A 86 -7.76 16.44 -9.32
C TRP A 86 -9.28 16.32 -9.42
N SER A 87 -9.84 16.24 -10.63
CA SER A 87 -11.30 16.10 -10.80
C SER A 87 -11.86 14.84 -10.14
N VAL A 88 -11.15 13.72 -10.25
CA VAL A 88 -11.57 12.43 -9.69
C VAL A 88 -11.32 12.39 -8.18
N LEU A 89 -10.20 12.95 -7.72
CA LEU A 89 -9.79 12.91 -6.32
C LEU A 89 -10.39 14.05 -5.47
N LYS A 90 -11.02 15.06 -6.07
CA LYS A 90 -11.62 16.20 -5.35
C LYS A 90 -12.54 15.78 -4.20
N ASN A 91 -13.30 14.70 -4.39
CA ASN A 91 -14.22 14.17 -3.39
C ASN A 91 -13.72 12.87 -2.75
N PHE A 92 -12.45 12.51 -3.00
CA PHE A 92 -11.86 11.34 -2.40
C PHE A 92 -11.71 11.56 -0.90
N LYS A 93 -12.44 10.75 -0.12
CA LYS A 93 -12.32 10.69 1.33
C LYS A 93 -11.80 9.33 1.74
N HIS A 94 -10.79 9.34 2.60
CA HIS A 94 -10.31 8.19 3.32
C HIS A 94 -10.26 8.56 4.80
N ARG A 95 -10.90 7.75 5.64
CA ARG A 95 -11.12 7.93 7.08
C ARG A 95 -10.36 9.11 7.73
N PHE A 96 -11.00 10.27 7.72
CA PHE A 96 -10.85 11.38 8.66
C PHE A 96 -12.20 12.10 8.65
N THR A 97 -13.12 11.59 9.46
CA THR A 97 -14.40 12.21 9.82
C THR A 97 -14.42 12.34 11.32
#